data_AF-Q6QAY9-F1
#
_entry.id   AF-Q6QAY9-F1
#
_cell.length_a   1.000
_cell.length_b   1.000
_cell.length_c   1.000
_cell.angle_alpha   90.00
_cell.angle_beta   90.00
_cell.angle_gamma   90.00
#
_symmetry.space_group_name_H-M   'P 1'
#
loop_
_entity.id
_entity.type
_entity.pdbx_description
1 polymer ?
#
loop_
_entity_poly.entity_id
_entity_poly.type
_entity_poly.pdbx_seq_one_letter_code
_entity_poly.pdbx_strand_id
1 'polypeptide(L)'
;ARTGRRAGHGRVHPVPVYHWRYDEQGRCVHIPGHSQVVRQLEPVPRGARQPTWVTAERYGYVWVWYGSPQPLHPLPEIAAADVDNGDFMHLHFAFETTTAVLRIVENFYDAQHATPVHALPISAFELKLFDDWRPWPEVEPLARAGAWFGAGIDFTVNRYFGPLGMLSRALGLNMS
;
A
#
# COMPACT_ATOMS: atom_id res chain seq x y z
N ALA A 1 -0.90 11.92 -19.02
CA ALA A 1 -0.01 13.03 -18.60
C ALA A 1 1.46 12.58 -18.69
N ARG A 2 2.39 13.51 -18.93
CA ARG A 2 3.82 13.27 -19.23
C ARG A 2 4.48 12.28 -18.27
N THR A 3 4.99 11.16 -18.78
CA THR A 3 5.90 10.25 -18.07
C THR A 3 7.28 10.91 -17.95
N GLY A 4 7.39 11.89 -17.07
CA GLY A 4 8.66 12.47 -16.67
C GLY A 4 9.36 11.54 -15.70
N ARG A 5 10.51 10.98 -16.11
CA ARG A 5 11.50 10.47 -15.16
C ARG A 5 11.92 11.65 -14.28
N ARG A 6 11.34 11.79 -13.09
CA ARG A 6 11.95 12.62 -12.05
C ARG A 6 13.24 11.93 -11.65
N ALA A 7 14.36 12.56 -11.97
CA ALA A 7 15.65 12.22 -11.38
C ALA A 7 15.53 12.48 -9.87
N GLY A 8 15.40 11.41 -9.09
CA GLY A 8 15.61 11.46 -7.66
C GLY A 8 17.03 11.95 -7.41
N HIS A 9 17.20 12.82 -6.40
CA HIS A 9 18.53 13.10 -5.89
C HIS A 9 19.11 11.77 -5.39
N GLY A 10 20.11 11.24 -6.11
CA GLY A 10 20.64 9.89 -5.93
C GLY A 10 20.98 9.59 -4.47
N ARG A 11 20.08 8.87 -3.80
CA ARG A 11 20.30 8.43 -2.42
C ARG A 11 21.17 7.18 -2.46
N VAL A 12 22.31 7.27 -1.80
CA VAL A 12 23.29 6.20 -1.71
C VAL A 12 23.02 5.42 -0.44
N HIS A 13 22.75 4.13 -0.58
CA HIS A 13 22.46 3.26 0.57
C HIS A 13 23.73 2.53 1.04
N PRO A 14 24.20 2.76 2.28
CA PRO A 14 25.34 2.06 2.84
C PRO A 14 24.93 0.66 3.36
N VAL A 15 25.75 -0.36 3.07
CA VAL A 15 25.64 -1.68 3.73
C VAL A 15 26.27 -1.60 5.13
N PRO A 16 25.58 -2.02 6.21
CA PRO A 16 26.01 -1.74 7.59
C PRO A 16 27.40 -2.25 7.98
N VAL A 17 27.83 -3.38 7.43
CA VAL A 17 29.09 -4.05 7.85
C VAL A 17 30.29 -3.60 7.00
N TYR A 18 30.08 -3.31 5.71
CA TYR A 18 31.18 -3.08 4.76
C TYR A 18 31.20 -1.65 4.19
N HIS A 19 30.19 -0.82 4.50
CA HIS A 19 30.03 0.54 3.97
C HIS A 19 30.06 0.63 2.43
N TRP A 20 29.67 -0.45 1.75
CA TRP A 20 29.46 -0.43 0.31
C TRP A 20 28.27 0.46 0.00
N ARG A 21 28.36 1.21 -1.08
CA ARG A 21 27.41 2.24 -1.47
C ARG A 21 26.84 1.88 -2.83
N TYR A 22 25.52 1.93 -2.96
CA TYR A 22 24.82 1.58 -4.20
C TYR A 22 24.01 2.74 -4.74
N ASP A 23 23.94 2.86 -6.06
CA ASP A 23 23.04 3.79 -6.75
C ASP A 23 21.61 3.22 -6.90
N GLU A 24 20.70 4.03 -7.46
CA GLU A 24 19.29 3.68 -7.69
C GLU A 24 19.10 2.53 -8.69
N GLN A 25 20.14 2.16 -9.45
CA GLN A 25 20.11 1.02 -10.36
C GLN A 25 20.78 -0.22 -9.74
N GLY A 26 21.07 -0.16 -8.44
CA GLY A 26 21.68 -1.24 -7.68
C GLY A 26 23.15 -1.46 -8.00
N ARG A 27 23.84 -0.54 -8.70
CA ARG A 27 25.28 -0.68 -8.97
C ARG A 27 26.06 -0.24 -7.76
N CYS A 28 27.05 -1.01 -7.34
CA CYS A 28 27.98 -0.54 -6.32
C CYS A 28 28.81 0.60 -6.90
N VAL A 29 28.72 1.78 -6.29
CA VAL A 29 29.45 2.99 -6.71
C VAL A 29 30.65 3.27 -5.81
N HIS A 30 30.74 2.62 -4.65
CA HIS A 30 31.88 2.77 -3.76
C HIS A 30 32.05 1.56 -2.83
N ILE A 31 33.28 1.07 -2.76
CA ILE A 31 33.79 0.08 -1.81
C ILE A 31 34.99 0.71 -1.12
N PRO A 32 35.06 0.76 0.23
CA PRO A 32 36.26 1.23 0.92
C PRO A 32 37.52 0.52 0.42
N GLY A 33 38.60 1.26 0.16
CA GLY A 33 39.85 0.71 -0.37
C GLY A 33 39.85 0.42 -1.88
N HIS A 34 38.77 0.76 -2.60
CA HIS A 34 38.73 0.70 -4.06
C HIS A 34 38.63 2.11 -4.65
N SER A 35 39.24 2.32 -5.83
CA SER A 35 39.16 3.59 -6.53
C SER A 35 39.41 3.41 -8.03
N GLN A 36 38.65 4.12 -8.85
CA GLN A 36 38.92 4.20 -10.29
C GLN A 36 39.99 5.25 -10.62
N VAL A 37 40.28 6.17 -9.70
CA VAL A 37 41.20 7.31 -9.95
C VAL A 37 42.56 7.14 -9.26
N VAL A 38 42.64 6.36 -8.17
CA VAL A 38 43.89 6.07 -7.48
C VAL A 38 44.53 4.81 -8.06
N ARG A 39 45.66 4.94 -8.75
CA ARG A 39 46.33 3.84 -9.49
C ARG A 39 46.72 2.62 -8.63
N GLN A 40 46.89 2.80 -7.33
CA GLN A 40 47.30 1.74 -6.40
C GLN A 40 46.13 0.92 -5.87
N LEU A 41 44.89 1.36 -6.11
CA LEU A 41 43.68 0.70 -5.64
C LEU A 41 42.96 0.04 -6.80
N GLU A 42 42.31 -1.09 -6.53
CA GLU A 42 41.48 -1.76 -7.52
C GLU A 42 40.19 -0.98 -7.76
N PRO A 43 39.64 -0.99 -8.99
CA PRO A 43 38.33 -0.40 -9.25
C PRO A 43 37.22 -1.27 -8.67
N VAL A 44 36.05 -0.68 -8.39
CA VAL A 44 34.86 -1.43 -7.95
C VAL A 44 34.50 -2.50 -9.02
N PRO A 45 34.37 -3.79 -8.65
CA PRO A 45 34.04 -4.85 -9.60
C PRO A 45 32.69 -4.62 -10.29
N ARG A 46 32.63 -4.84 -11.61
CA ARG A 46 31.38 -4.64 -12.40
C ARG A 46 30.21 -5.52 -11.94
N GLY A 47 30.52 -6.66 -11.32
CA GLY A 47 29.54 -7.61 -10.76
C GLY A 47 29.02 -7.23 -9.37
N ALA A 48 29.60 -6.24 -8.69
CA ALA A 48 29.11 -5.76 -7.40
C ALA A 48 27.79 -5.01 -7.59
N ARG A 49 26.67 -5.73 -7.51
CA ARG A 49 25.32 -5.21 -7.75
C ARG A 49 24.31 -5.81 -6.78
N GLN A 50 23.25 -5.05 -6.51
CA GLN A 50 22.08 -5.48 -5.74
C GLN A 50 20.86 -5.57 -6.67
N PRO A 51 19.93 -6.52 -6.41
CA PRO A 51 18.61 -6.49 -7.05
C PRO A 51 17.92 -5.16 -6.76
N THR A 52 17.18 -4.66 -7.76
CA THR A 52 16.32 -3.48 -7.61
C THR A 52 14.89 -3.88 -7.91
N TRP A 53 13.96 -3.22 -7.24
CA TRP A 53 12.52 -3.39 -7.47
C TRP A 53 11.97 -2.11 -8.07
N VAL A 54 10.92 -2.25 -8.89
CA VAL A 54 10.19 -1.07 -9.35
C VAL A 54 9.39 -0.54 -8.18
N THR A 55 9.61 0.72 -7.83
CA THR A 55 8.94 1.40 -6.73
C THR A 55 8.29 2.70 -7.17
N ALA A 56 7.26 3.10 -6.44
CA ALA A 56 6.59 4.39 -6.63
C ALA A 56 6.02 4.89 -5.30
N GLU A 57 6.08 6.21 -5.09
CA GLU A 57 5.45 6.86 -3.94
C GLU A 57 4.10 7.44 -4.38
N ARG A 58 3.00 7.02 -3.75
CA ARG A 58 1.64 7.56 -3.99
C ARG A 58 0.73 7.24 -2.81
N TYR A 59 -0.23 8.13 -2.52
CA TYR A 59 -1.22 7.96 -1.44
C TYR A 59 -0.60 7.85 -0.04
N GLY A 60 0.59 8.42 0.18
CA GLY A 60 1.32 8.29 1.45
C GLY A 60 2.03 6.95 1.65
N TYR A 61 2.06 6.08 0.63
CA TYR A 61 2.70 4.77 0.68
C TYR A 61 3.83 4.63 -0.34
N VAL A 62 4.79 3.75 -0.04
CA VAL A 62 5.76 3.22 -1.01
C VAL A 62 5.22 1.92 -1.57
N TRP A 63 4.93 1.92 -2.86
CA TRP A 63 4.50 0.75 -3.61
C TRP A 63 5.71 0.02 -4.17
N VAL A 64 5.71 -1.31 -4.10
CA VAL A 64 6.79 -2.17 -4.61
C VAL A 64 6.20 -3.22 -5.55
N TRP A 65 6.71 -3.28 -6.78
CA TRP A 65 6.39 -4.33 -7.73
C TRP A 65 7.50 -5.39 -7.74
N TYR A 66 7.15 -6.60 -7.29
CA TYR A 66 8.05 -7.73 -7.18
C TYR A 66 7.86 -8.80 -8.28
N GLY A 67 7.13 -8.47 -9.35
CA GLY A 67 6.90 -9.35 -10.50
C GLY A 67 7.94 -9.18 -11.60
N SER A 68 7.48 -9.00 -12.85
CA SER A 68 8.33 -8.76 -14.02
C SER A 68 9.17 -7.48 -13.92
N PRO A 69 10.22 -7.30 -14.73
CA PRO A 69 11.03 -6.07 -14.73
C PRO A 69 10.24 -4.77 -14.99
N GLN A 70 9.07 -4.88 -15.64
CA GLN A 70 8.11 -3.80 -15.78
C GLN A 70 6.79 -4.22 -15.13
N PRO A 71 6.08 -3.32 -14.42
CA PRO A 71 4.75 -3.61 -13.90
C PRO A 71 3.78 -4.02 -15.01
N LEU A 72 2.99 -5.06 -14.77
CA LEU A 72 1.97 -5.50 -15.73
C LEU A 72 0.79 -4.52 -15.80
N HIS A 73 0.56 -3.77 -14.72
CA HIS A 73 -0.50 -2.79 -14.58
C HIS A 73 0.07 -1.52 -13.93
N PRO A 74 -0.48 -0.33 -14.25
CA PRO A 74 -0.16 0.86 -13.48
C PRO A 74 -0.62 0.71 -12.02
N LEU A 75 -0.16 1.60 -11.15
CA LEU A 75 -0.77 1.69 -9.83
C LEU A 75 -2.26 2.03 -9.94
N PRO A 76 -3.09 1.47 -9.05
CA PRO A 76 -4.44 1.95 -8.78
C PRO A 76 -4.58 3.47 -8.84
N GLU A 77 -5.61 3.97 -9.52
CA GLU A 77 -6.04 5.37 -9.44
C GLU A 77 -7.15 5.50 -8.40
N ILE A 78 -6.85 6.17 -7.28
CA ILE A 78 -7.74 6.31 -6.12
C ILE A 78 -7.71 7.79 -5.72
N ALA A 79 -8.49 8.62 -6.41
CA ALA A 79 -8.48 10.07 -6.22
C ALA A 79 -8.82 10.48 -4.77
N ALA A 80 -9.71 9.73 -4.11
CA ALA A 80 -10.06 9.94 -2.71
C ALA A 80 -8.88 9.72 -1.74
N ALA A 81 -7.87 8.95 -2.14
CA ALA A 81 -6.68 8.65 -1.34
C ALA A 81 -5.48 9.55 -1.67
N ASP A 82 -5.60 10.47 -2.64
CA ASP A 82 -4.52 11.43 -2.91
C ASP A 82 -4.29 12.30 -1.67
N VAL A 83 -3.01 12.43 -1.28
CA VAL A 83 -2.61 13.09 -0.02
C VAL A 83 -2.97 14.58 0.03
N ASP A 84 -3.16 15.19 -1.14
CA ASP A 84 -3.55 16.59 -1.28
C ASP A 84 -5.07 16.78 -1.39
N ASN A 85 -5.85 15.68 -1.34
CA ASN A 85 -7.30 15.72 -1.42
C ASN A 85 -7.90 16.09 -0.06
N GLY A 86 -8.26 17.36 0.11
CA GLY A 86 -8.85 17.90 1.33
C GLY A 86 -10.34 17.58 1.54
N ASP A 87 -11.01 16.95 0.58
CA ASP A 87 -12.42 16.58 0.69
C ASP A 87 -12.62 15.35 1.58
N PHE A 88 -11.54 14.60 1.85
CA PHE A 88 -11.55 13.37 2.63
C PHE A 88 -10.61 13.43 3.84
N MET A 89 -11.01 12.77 4.92
CA MET A 89 -10.14 12.50 6.06
C MET A 89 -9.42 11.17 5.83
N HIS A 90 -8.09 11.16 5.80
CA HIS A 90 -7.32 9.92 5.65
C HIS A 90 -7.04 9.25 6.99
N LEU A 91 -7.37 7.96 7.09
CA LEU A 91 -7.00 7.10 8.22
C LEU A 91 -5.96 6.08 7.75
N HIS A 92 -4.75 6.13 8.31
CA HIS A 92 -3.70 5.17 8.02
C HIS A 92 -3.54 4.19 9.19
N PHE A 93 -3.66 2.90 8.91
CA PHE A 93 -3.35 1.84 9.86
C PHE A 93 -2.60 0.71 9.18
N ALA A 94 -1.80 -0.02 9.96
CA ALA A 94 -1.08 -1.20 9.54
C ALA A 94 -1.24 -2.27 10.63
N PHE A 95 -1.51 -3.50 10.21
CA PHE A 95 -1.65 -4.64 11.11
C PHE A 95 -0.86 -5.82 10.57
N GLU A 96 -0.08 -6.46 11.43
CA GLU A 96 0.64 -7.68 11.08
C GLU A 96 -0.27 -8.89 11.31
N THR A 97 -0.44 -9.71 10.28
CA THR A 97 -1.24 -10.92 10.36
C THR A 97 -0.56 -12.08 9.66
N THR A 98 -0.83 -13.29 10.14
CA THR A 98 -0.36 -14.55 9.54
C THR A 98 -1.35 -15.11 8.52
N THR A 99 -2.48 -14.44 8.28
CA THR A 99 -3.49 -14.87 7.30
C THR A 99 -3.16 -14.42 5.88
N ALA A 100 -3.71 -15.11 4.88
CA ALA A 100 -3.53 -14.76 3.49
C ALA A 100 -4.29 -13.47 3.12
N VAL A 101 -3.73 -12.64 2.23
CA VAL A 101 -4.34 -11.37 1.78
C VAL A 101 -5.80 -11.53 1.34
N LEU A 102 -6.11 -12.61 0.61
CA LEU A 102 -7.47 -12.85 0.15
C LEU A 102 -8.46 -13.02 1.31
N ARG A 103 -8.06 -13.63 2.44
CA ARG A 103 -8.91 -13.76 3.63
C ARG A 103 -9.17 -12.42 4.31
N ILE A 104 -8.21 -11.49 4.26
CA ILE A 104 -8.39 -10.12 4.75
C ILE A 104 -9.44 -9.40 3.90
N VAL A 105 -9.36 -9.54 2.58
CA VAL A 105 -10.33 -8.95 1.65
C VAL A 105 -11.71 -9.57 1.84
N GLU A 106 -11.81 -10.90 1.95
CA GLU A 106 -13.07 -11.61 2.20
C GLU A 106 -13.73 -11.17 3.52
N ASN A 107 -12.94 -10.99 4.59
CA ASN A 107 -13.45 -10.55 5.89
C ASN A 107 -14.23 -9.23 5.83
N PHE A 108 -13.82 -8.30 4.96
CA PHE A 108 -14.51 -7.02 4.81
C PHE A 108 -15.94 -7.15 4.26
N TYR A 109 -16.21 -8.20 3.47
CA TYR A 109 -17.52 -8.45 2.85
C TYR A 109 -18.38 -9.47 3.59
N ASP A 110 -17.87 -10.07 4.67
CA ASP A 110 -18.62 -11.02 5.50
C ASP A 110 -19.33 -10.28 6.66
N ALA A 111 -20.57 -9.85 6.49
CA ALA A 111 -21.30 -9.22 7.59
C ALA A 111 -21.60 -10.15 8.77
N GLN A 112 -21.53 -11.47 8.59
CA GLN A 112 -21.90 -12.41 9.65
C GLN A 112 -20.87 -12.41 10.78
N HIS A 113 -19.59 -12.11 10.51
CA HIS A 113 -18.55 -12.03 11.54
C HIS A 113 -18.75 -10.88 12.53
N ALA A 114 -19.53 -9.84 12.17
CA ALA A 114 -19.74 -8.66 12.99
C ALA A 114 -20.33 -8.99 14.37
N THR A 115 -21.24 -9.97 14.44
CA THR A 115 -21.86 -10.37 15.71
C THR A 115 -20.86 -11.04 16.66
N PRO A 116 -20.23 -12.18 16.30
CA PRO A 116 -19.34 -12.88 17.22
C PRO A 116 -18.00 -12.17 17.49
N VAL A 117 -17.46 -11.41 16.52
CA VAL A 117 -16.15 -10.78 16.65
C VAL A 117 -16.23 -9.38 17.27
N HIS A 118 -17.24 -8.59 16.88
CA HIS A 118 -17.34 -7.18 17.29
C HIS A 118 -18.52 -6.90 18.23
N ALA A 119 -19.29 -7.92 18.64
CA ALA A 119 -20.54 -7.76 19.39
C ALA A 119 -21.53 -6.80 18.69
N LEU A 120 -21.49 -6.76 17.36
CA LEU A 120 -22.21 -5.82 16.53
C LEU A 120 -23.22 -6.55 15.63
N PRO A 121 -24.44 -6.81 16.13
CA PRO A 121 -25.44 -7.52 15.34
C PRO A 121 -25.91 -6.66 14.15
N ILE A 122 -25.61 -7.15 12.95
CA ILE A 122 -26.12 -6.63 11.68
C ILE A 122 -27.45 -7.33 11.38
N SER A 123 -28.56 -6.60 11.34
CA SER A 123 -29.90 -7.18 11.13
C SER A 123 -30.36 -7.20 9.69
N ALA A 124 -29.70 -6.44 8.82
CA ALA A 124 -29.91 -6.45 7.38
C ALA A 124 -28.58 -6.16 6.70
N PHE A 125 -28.31 -6.88 5.61
CA PHE A 125 -27.11 -6.74 4.81
C PHE A 125 -27.49 -6.94 3.34
N GLU A 126 -27.14 -5.98 2.51
CA GLU A 126 -27.30 -6.04 1.07
C GLU A 126 -25.94 -5.79 0.41
N LEU A 127 -25.48 -6.75 -0.38
CA LEU A 127 -24.29 -6.62 -1.20
C LEU A 127 -24.72 -6.37 -2.65
N LYS A 128 -24.48 -5.18 -3.15
CA LYS A 128 -24.71 -4.81 -4.54
C LYS A 128 -23.42 -4.96 -5.31
N LEU A 129 -23.38 -5.92 -6.22
CA LEU A 129 -22.28 -6.04 -7.17
C LEU A 129 -22.53 -5.10 -8.34
N PHE A 130 -21.48 -4.40 -8.73
CA PHE A 130 -21.49 -3.48 -9.84
C PHE A 130 -20.48 -3.95 -10.88
N ASP A 131 -20.87 -3.88 -12.15
CA ASP A 131 -20.05 -4.19 -13.33
C ASP A 131 -19.75 -2.97 -14.23
N ASP A 132 -20.49 -1.85 -14.06
CA ASP A 132 -20.15 -0.53 -14.61
C ASP A 132 -19.50 0.39 -13.56
N TRP A 133 -18.26 0.80 -13.78
CA TRP A 133 -17.52 1.69 -12.87
C TRP A 133 -17.86 3.17 -13.02
N ARG A 134 -18.49 3.58 -14.13
CA ARG A 134 -18.76 4.99 -14.48
C ARG A 134 -19.54 5.79 -13.43
N PRO A 135 -20.48 5.20 -12.66
CA PRO A 135 -21.19 5.92 -11.60
C PRO A 135 -20.30 6.34 -10.43
N TRP A 136 -19.08 5.79 -10.31
CA TRP A 136 -18.11 6.09 -9.26
C TRP A 136 -16.86 6.76 -9.85
N PRO A 137 -16.95 7.99 -10.38
CA PRO A 137 -15.81 8.66 -11.02
C PRO A 137 -14.64 8.93 -10.05
N GLU A 138 -14.92 8.94 -8.74
CA GLU A 138 -13.93 9.05 -7.66
C GLU A 138 -13.02 7.81 -7.56
N VAL A 139 -13.50 6.67 -8.06
CA VAL A 139 -12.91 5.34 -7.93
C VAL A 139 -12.58 4.86 -9.34
N GLU A 140 -11.47 5.34 -9.90
CA GLU A 140 -11.03 4.84 -11.20
C GLU A 140 -10.80 3.33 -11.10
N PRO A 141 -11.32 2.55 -12.08
CA PRO A 141 -11.33 1.12 -11.98
C PRO A 141 -9.88 0.60 -11.91
N LEU A 142 -9.56 -0.10 -10.82
CA LEU A 142 -8.28 -0.76 -10.58
C LEU A 142 -7.85 -1.72 -11.71
N ALA A 143 -8.78 -2.03 -12.60
CA ALA A 143 -8.64 -2.99 -13.67
C ALA A 143 -9.25 -2.44 -14.97
N ARG A 144 -8.63 -2.76 -16.10
CA ARG A 144 -9.13 -2.40 -17.44
C ARG A 144 -10.52 -2.99 -17.67
N ALA A 145 -11.24 -2.47 -18.67
CA ALA A 145 -12.51 -3.03 -19.13
C ALA A 145 -12.41 -4.57 -19.25
N GLY A 146 -13.23 -5.28 -18.45
CA GLY A 146 -13.23 -6.75 -18.35
C GLY A 146 -12.65 -7.35 -17.06
N ALA A 147 -12.07 -6.55 -16.15
CA ALA A 147 -11.53 -7.04 -14.88
C ALA A 147 -11.93 -6.18 -13.66
N TRP A 148 -12.97 -5.35 -13.81
CA TRP A 148 -13.52 -4.56 -12.71
C TRP A 148 -14.70 -5.29 -12.05
N PHE A 149 -14.76 -5.23 -10.73
CA PHE A 149 -15.97 -5.48 -9.96
C PHE A 149 -16.03 -4.46 -8.83
N GLY A 150 -17.15 -3.74 -8.73
CA GLY A 150 -17.47 -2.90 -7.58
C GLY A 150 -18.40 -3.64 -6.64
N ALA A 151 -18.34 -3.30 -5.36
CA ALA A 151 -19.27 -3.81 -4.36
C ALA A 151 -19.73 -2.67 -3.46
N GLY A 152 -21.04 -2.41 -3.44
CA GLY A 152 -21.70 -1.57 -2.45
C GLY A 152 -22.23 -2.43 -1.32
N ILE A 153 -22.00 -2.01 -0.08
CA ILE A 153 -22.52 -2.68 1.09
C ILE A 153 -23.48 -1.73 1.81
N ASP A 154 -24.75 -2.11 1.89
CA ASP A 154 -25.72 -1.46 2.76
C ASP A 154 -25.95 -2.38 3.97
N PHE A 155 -25.79 -1.87 5.19
CA PHE A 155 -26.07 -2.65 6.39
C PHE A 155 -26.73 -1.81 7.49
N THR A 156 -27.66 -2.43 8.22
CA THR A 156 -28.37 -1.80 9.34
C THR A 156 -27.82 -2.31 10.65
N VAL A 157 -27.29 -1.39 11.46
CA VAL A 157 -26.85 -1.68 12.83
C VAL A 157 -27.88 -1.10 13.81
N ASN A 158 -28.48 -1.97 14.62
CA ASN A 158 -29.50 -1.55 15.57
C ASN A 158 -28.93 -0.73 16.76
N ARG A 159 -27.62 -0.85 17.03
CA ARG A 159 -26.97 -0.16 18.17
C ARG A 159 -25.44 -0.06 18.01
N TYR A 160 -24.93 0.95 17.30
CA TYR A 160 -23.48 1.16 17.15
C TYR A 160 -22.85 1.88 18.35
N PHE A 161 -23.57 2.83 18.97
CA PHE A 161 -23.14 3.56 20.17
C PHE A 161 -24.19 3.43 21.27
N GLY A 162 -24.29 2.25 21.88
CA GLY A 162 -25.07 2.07 23.10
C GLY A 162 -24.42 2.75 24.32
N PRO A 163 -25.14 2.88 25.45
CA PRO A 163 -24.58 3.41 26.70
C PRO A 163 -23.27 2.74 27.13
N LEU A 164 -23.08 1.45 26.82
CA LEU A 164 -21.83 0.72 27.06
C LEU A 164 -20.65 1.20 26.19
N GLY A 165 -20.88 1.60 24.94
CA GLY A 165 -19.83 2.14 24.06
C GLY A 165 -19.39 3.56 24.45
N MET A 166 -20.29 4.33 25.08
CA MET A 166 -19.91 5.59 25.74
C MET A 166 -19.14 5.35 27.04
N LEU A 167 -19.51 4.32 27.81
CA LEU A 167 -18.81 3.95 29.04
C LEU A 167 -17.40 3.40 28.78
N SER A 168 -17.19 2.60 27.74
CA SER A 168 -15.86 2.06 27.37
C SER A 168 -14.90 3.16 26.95
N ARG A 169 -15.37 4.17 26.20
CA ARG A 169 -14.63 5.40 25.89
C ARG A 169 -14.29 6.21 27.14
N ALA A 170 -15.24 6.36 28.07
CA ALA A 170 -15.02 7.06 29.34
C ALA A 170 -14.02 6.33 30.27
N LEU A 171 -13.92 5.00 30.13
CA LEU A 171 -13.02 4.14 30.91
C LEU A 171 -11.67 3.87 30.20
N GLY A 172 -11.40 4.50 29.05
CA GLY A 172 -10.13 4.37 28.33
C GLY A 172 -9.87 3.00 27.72
N LEU A 173 -10.90 2.15 27.59
CA LEU A 173 -10.79 0.86 26.93
C LEU A 173 -10.90 1.07 25.42
N ASN A 174 -9.74 1.14 24.77
CA ASN A 174 -9.64 1.08 23.31
C ASN A 174 -10.04 -0.33 22.86
N MET A 175 -11.27 -0.49 22.39
CA MET A 175 -11.61 -1.67 21.61
C MET A 175 -11.06 -1.43 20.20
N SER A 176 -10.13 -2.30 19.80
CA SER A 176 -9.49 -2.30 18.48
C SER A 176 -10.46 -2.68 17.36
#